data_AF-A0A6I7PP90-F1
#
_entry.id   AF-A0A6I7PP90-F1
#
_cell.length_a   1.000
_cell.length_b   1.000
_cell.length_c   1.000
_cell.angle_alpha   90.00
_cell.angle_beta   90.00
_cell.angle_gamma   90.00
#
_symmetry.space_group_name_H-M   'P 1'
#
loop_
_entity.id
_entity.type
_entity.pdbx_description
1 polymer ?
#
loop_
_entity_poly.entity_id
_entity_poly.type
_entity_poly.pdbx_seq_one_letter_code
_entity_poly.pdbx_strand_id
1 'polypeptide(L)'
;MRTSLIAATAVLALASGHAAAQSTNVCPDGKFAWAENIGWLNFRDANAGAQGVRVFNNHLRGWVWGENVGWINVGSGSGPYANTNGTNFGVNVDPSTGELSGFAWGENIGWVNFGTTASVGSQGARFDFSARRFRGYAWGENVGWINLDNSTHFVKALIGDANGDGVVDFGDLSLVLANFGQSGANLPGDVTGNGVVDFGDLSLVLSLFGQGC
;
A
#
# COMPACT_ATOMS: atom_id res chain seq x y z
N MET A 1 -47.32 45.91 4.10
CA MET A 1 -47.08 44.58 3.50
C MET A 1 -45.58 44.42 3.33
N ARG A 2 -44.95 43.56 4.14
CA ARG A 2 -43.50 43.31 4.11
C ARG A 2 -43.22 42.15 3.15
N THR A 3 -42.52 42.42 2.07
CA THR A 3 -42.07 41.43 1.08
C THR A 3 -40.81 40.74 1.60
N SER A 4 -40.93 39.47 1.96
CA SER A 4 -39.78 38.62 2.35
C SER A 4 -39.20 37.94 1.10
N LEU A 5 -37.98 38.31 0.73
CA LEU A 5 -37.17 37.59 -0.25
C LEU A 5 -36.65 36.29 0.38
N ILE A 6 -37.01 35.15 -0.19
CA ILE A 6 -36.43 33.84 0.16
C ILE A 6 -35.17 33.67 -0.69
N ALA A 7 -33.99 33.77 -0.05
CA ALA A 7 -32.73 33.43 -0.67
C ALA A 7 -32.61 31.88 -0.71
N ALA A 8 -32.68 31.31 -1.92
CA ALA A 8 -32.39 29.90 -2.13
C ALA A 8 -30.87 29.70 -2.06
N THR A 9 -30.38 29.16 -0.95
CA THR A 9 -28.98 28.76 -0.81
C THR A 9 -28.78 27.45 -1.56
N ALA A 10 -28.09 27.51 -2.70
CA ALA A 10 -27.61 26.31 -3.39
C ALA A 10 -26.50 25.68 -2.54
N VAL A 11 -26.80 24.53 -1.92
CA VAL A 11 -25.79 23.70 -1.27
C VAL A 11 -24.97 23.04 -2.38
N LEU A 12 -23.79 23.58 -2.64
CA LEU A 12 -22.79 22.94 -3.48
C LEU A 12 -22.22 21.76 -2.66
N ALA A 13 -22.76 20.57 -2.88
CA ALA A 13 -22.18 19.34 -2.33
C ALA A 13 -20.80 19.14 -2.98
N LEU A 14 -19.74 19.48 -2.24
CA LEU A 14 -18.40 18.99 -2.51
C LEU A 14 -18.44 17.47 -2.28
N ALA A 15 -18.73 16.72 -3.34
CA ALA A 15 -18.41 15.31 -3.36
C ALA A 15 -16.88 15.22 -3.27
N SER A 16 -16.37 14.93 -2.07
CA SER A 16 -15.03 14.36 -1.92
C SER A 16 -15.06 13.04 -2.68
N GLY A 17 -14.67 13.11 -3.95
CA GLY A 17 -14.41 11.94 -4.77
C GLY A 17 -13.38 11.11 -4.04
N HIS A 18 -13.83 10.05 -3.38
CA HIS A 18 -12.96 8.97 -2.98
C HIS A 18 -12.53 8.35 -4.31
N ALA A 19 -11.37 8.78 -4.82
CA ALA A 19 -10.73 8.11 -5.93
C ALA A 19 -10.74 6.62 -5.60
N ALA A 20 -11.31 5.80 -6.49
CA ALA A 20 -11.36 4.36 -6.28
C ALA A 20 -9.94 3.89 -5.95
N ALA A 21 -9.75 3.36 -4.74
CA ALA A 21 -8.47 2.80 -4.36
C ALA A 21 -8.21 1.60 -5.28
N GLN A 22 -7.01 1.54 -5.87
CA GLN A 22 -6.57 0.37 -6.60
C GLN A 22 -6.61 -0.84 -5.64
N SER A 23 -7.03 -2.00 -6.15
CA SER A 23 -7.08 -3.25 -5.36
C SER A 23 -5.72 -3.52 -4.71
N THR A 24 -5.75 -4.00 -3.47
CA THR A 24 -4.54 -4.55 -2.82
C THR A 24 -4.02 -5.74 -3.61
N ASN A 25 -2.71 -5.95 -3.57
CA ASN A 25 -2.05 -7.14 -4.10
C ASN A 25 -1.34 -7.96 -2.99
N VAL A 26 -1.69 -7.70 -1.73
CA VAL A 26 -1.27 -8.48 -0.57
C VAL A 26 -2.08 -9.78 -0.57
N CYS A 27 -1.44 -10.93 -0.47
CA CYS A 27 -2.08 -12.24 -0.52
C CYS A 27 -3.17 -12.45 0.56
N PRO A 28 -4.29 -13.14 0.26
CA PRO A 28 -5.34 -13.44 1.25
C PRO A 28 -4.85 -14.28 2.44
N ASP A 29 -3.91 -15.19 2.21
CA ASP A 29 -3.35 -16.15 3.17
C ASP A 29 -2.09 -15.64 3.90
N GLY A 30 -1.50 -14.54 3.43
CA GLY A 30 -0.30 -13.92 3.98
C GLY A 30 -0.49 -12.42 4.13
N LYS A 31 -1.33 -11.99 5.07
CA LYS A 31 -1.73 -10.57 5.23
C LYS A 31 -1.42 -9.96 6.58
N PHE A 32 -0.92 -10.75 7.53
CA PHE A 32 -0.74 -10.31 8.90
C PHE A 32 0.72 -10.10 9.25
N ALA A 33 0.98 -8.99 9.95
CA ALA A 33 2.17 -8.75 10.75
C ALA A 33 1.75 -8.61 12.22
N TRP A 34 2.73 -8.59 13.14
CA TRP A 34 2.44 -8.54 14.57
C TRP A 34 3.41 -7.62 15.31
N ALA A 35 2.93 -6.99 16.37
CA ALA A 35 3.74 -6.20 17.28
C ALA A 35 3.30 -6.40 18.73
N GLU A 36 4.26 -6.51 19.65
CA GLU A 36 4.01 -6.81 21.07
C GLU A 36 3.00 -5.88 21.73
N ASN A 37 3.09 -4.57 21.45
CA ASN A 37 2.31 -3.56 22.15
C ASN A 37 0.97 -3.23 21.49
N ILE A 38 0.75 -3.67 20.23
CA ILE A 38 -0.43 -3.27 19.45
C ILE A 38 -1.13 -4.43 18.75
N GLY A 39 -0.61 -5.66 18.88
CA GLY A 39 -1.22 -6.87 18.38
C GLY A 39 -1.11 -7.04 16.87
N TRP A 40 -2.16 -7.55 16.25
CA TRP A 40 -2.21 -7.89 14.83
C TRP A 40 -2.38 -6.66 13.93
N LEU A 41 -1.65 -6.68 12.82
CA LEU A 41 -1.67 -5.70 11.75
C LEU A 41 -2.09 -6.39 10.45
N ASN A 42 -3.22 -6.00 9.87
CA ASN A 42 -3.72 -6.52 8.60
C ASN A 42 -3.36 -5.57 7.44
N PHE A 43 -2.60 -6.07 6.47
CA PHE A 43 -2.16 -5.34 5.29
C PHE A 43 -3.11 -5.45 4.10
N ARG A 44 -4.07 -6.37 4.07
CA ARG A 44 -4.93 -6.62 2.89
C ARG A 44 -6.31 -6.00 3.02
N ASP A 45 -7.05 -6.36 4.06
CA ASP A 45 -8.52 -6.22 4.09
C ASP A 45 -9.01 -5.85 5.49
N ALA A 46 -8.38 -4.80 6.03
CA ALA A 46 -8.79 -4.06 7.22
C ALA A 46 -10.31 -3.96 7.39
N ASN A 47 -10.87 -4.80 8.27
CA ASN A 47 -12.30 -4.86 8.53
C ASN A 47 -13.18 -5.02 7.25
N ALA A 48 -12.74 -5.88 6.32
CA ALA A 48 -13.40 -6.14 5.03
C ALA A 48 -13.40 -4.95 4.03
N GLY A 49 -12.61 -3.90 4.28
CA GLY A 49 -12.40 -2.80 3.33
C GLY A 49 -11.44 -3.19 2.19
N ALA A 50 -11.62 -2.56 1.02
CA ALA A 50 -10.74 -2.73 -0.14
C ALA A 50 -9.48 -1.82 -0.11
N GLN A 51 -9.20 -1.16 1.01
CA GLN A 51 -8.18 -0.09 1.12
C GLN A 51 -6.80 -0.59 1.59
N GLY A 52 -6.55 -1.91 1.48
CA GLY A 52 -5.29 -2.51 1.89
C GLY A 52 -4.06 -1.91 1.23
N VAL A 53 -2.90 -2.33 1.72
CA VAL A 53 -1.62 -1.99 1.14
C VAL A 53 -1.54 -2.53 -0.28
N ARG A 54 -1.08 -1.70 -1.20
CA ARG A 54 -0.62 -2.11 -2.52
C ARG A 54 0.89 -1.95 -2.57
N VAL A 55 1.57 -3.04 -2.90
CA VAL A 55 3.03 -3.11 -3.00
C VAL A 55 3.42 -2.90 -4.45
N PHE A 56 4.25 -1.89 -4.73
CA PHE A 56 4.89 -1.68 -6.02
C PHE A 56 6.36 -2.05 -5.94
N ASN A 57 7.05 -2.02 -7.07
CA ASN A 57 8.50 -2.24 -7.13
C ASN A 57 9.28 -1.25 -6.23
N ASN A 58 8.86 0.01 -6.19
CA ASN A 58 9.63 1.09 -5.59
C ASN A 58 8.96 1.79 -4.40
N HIS A 59 7.72 1.45 -4.05
CA HIS A 59 7.00 2.05 -2.93
C HIS A 59 5.76 1.25 -2.52
N LEU A 60 5.16 1.65 -1.41
CA LEU A 60 3.87 1.13 -0.94
C LEU A 60 2.81 2.22 -0.98
N ARG A 61 1.54 1.86 -1.21
CA ARG A 61 0.39 2.75 -1.02
C ARG A 61 -0.68 2.07 -0.16
N GLY A 62 -1.63 2.84 0.34
CA GLY A 62 -2.82 2.31 1.01
C GLY A 62 -2.67 2.27 2.52
N TRP A 63 -3.41 1.36 3.15
CA TRP A 63 -3.60 1.37 4.59
C TRP A 63 -3.40 0.00 5.22
N VAL A 64 -2.80 0.01 6.40
CA VAL A 64 -2.72 -1.13 7.31
C VAL A 64 -3.72 -0.89 8.45
N TRP A 65 -4.40 -1.94 8.88
CA TRP A 65 -5.26 -1.89 10.07
C TRP A 65 -4.60 -2.61 11.24
N GLY A 66 -4.32 -1.88 12.31
CA GLY A 66 -3.92 -2.45 13.59
C GLY A 66 -5.13 -2.61 14.51
N GLU A 67 -5.35 -3.82 15.01
CA GLU A 67 -6.57 -4.13 15.78
C GLU A 67 -6.75 -3.26 17.05
N ASN A 68 -5.64 -2.81 17.65
CA ASN A 68 -5.65 -1.99 18.87
C ASN A 68 -5.35 -0.51 18.62
N VAL A 69 -5.07 -0.12 17.36
CA VAL A 69 -4.54 1.22 17.04
C VAL A 69 -5.21 1.88 15.84
N GLY A 70 -6.05 1.16 15.12
CA GLY A 70 -6.76 1.64 13.95
C GLY A 70 -5.87 1.74 12.72
N TRP A 71 -6.14 2.76 11.90
CA TRP A 71 -5.55 2.92 10.57
C TRP A 71 -4.13 3.46 10.61
N ILE A 72 -3.27 2.88 9.78
CA ILE A 72 -1.90 3.30 9.54
C ILE A 72 -1.73 3.52 8.03
N ASN A 73 -1.44 4.76 7.64
CA ASN A 73 -1.20 5.14 6.25
C ASN A 73 0.25 4.85 5.86
N VAL A 74 0.48 4.03 4.82
CA VAL A 74 1.85 3.75 4.33
C VAL A 74 2.33 4.72 3.26
N GLY A 75 1.51 5.70 2.84
CA GLY A 75 1.94 6.73 1.89
C GLY A 75 0.92 7.83 1.63
N SER A 76 1.38 9.09 1.59
CA SER A 76 0.51 10.28 1.46
C SER A 76 -0.01 10.55 0.04
N GLY A 77 0.27 9.67 -0.93
CA GLY A 77 -0.06 9.87 -2.33
C GLY A 77 0.51 8.77 -3.23
N SER A 78 0.81 9.12 -4.49
CA SER A 78 1.23 8.14 -5.50
C SER A 78 2.66 7.62 -5.33
N GLY A 79 3.51 8.22 -4.51
CA GLY A 79 4.90 7.78 -4.38
C GLY A 79 5.70 7.77 -5.71
N PRO A 80 6.96 7.28 -5.69
CA PRO A 80 7.76 7.14 -4.48
C PRO A 80 7.90 8.48 -3.74
N TYR A 81 8.17 8.41 -2.45
CA TYR A 81 8.02 9.52 -1.51
C TYR A 81 9.35 10.23 -1.28
N ALA A 82 9.33 11.57 -1.36
CA ALA A 82 10.52 12.37 -1.06
C ALA A 82 10.90 12.33 0.43
N ASN A 83 9.92 12.07 1.32
CA ASN A 83 10.13 11.95 2.77
C ASN A 83 10.88 13.16 3.37
N THR A 84 10.53 14.37 2.95
CA THR A 84 11.16 15.61 3.46
C THR A 84 10.33 16.29 4.55
N ASN A 85 9.04 15.98 4.66
CA ASN A 85 8.15 16.48 5.71
C ASN A 85 6.89 15.59 5.85
N GLY A 86 5.96 16.00 6.72
CA GLY A 86 4.73 15.25 6.99
C GLY A 86 3.63 15.30 5.91
N THR A 87 3.85 15.93 4.75
CA THR A 87 2.87 15.94 3.65
C THR A 87 3.29 15.05 2.47
N ASN A 88 4.55 14.63 2.42
CA ASN A 88 5.12 13.78 1.36
C ASN A 88 5.77 12.51 1.92
N PHE A 89 5.20 11.99 3.00
CA PHE A 89 5.66 10.79 3.67
C PHE A 89 5.18 9.52 2.95
N GLY A 90 5.95 8.45 3.12
CA GLY A 90 5.52 7.10 2.81
C GLY A 90 6.66 6.11 2.81
N VAL A 91 6.32 4.85 2.59
CA VAL A 91 7.28 3.74 2.56
C VAL A 91 7.75 3.53 1.12
N ASN A 92 9.05 3.71 0.90
CA ASN A 92 9.72 3.38 -0.35
C ASN A 92 10.36 1.99 -0.27
N VAL A 93 10.52 1.37 -1.42
CA VAL A 93 11.22 0.09 -1.62
C VAL A 93 12.39 0.35 -2.55
N ASP A 94 13.60 -0.10 -2.21
CA ASP A 94 14.71 -0.12 -3.16
C ASP A 94 14.47 -1.25 -4.19
N PRO A 95 14.33 -0.96 -5.50
CA PRO A 95 14.07 -1.96 -6.53
C PRO A 95 15.11 -3.08 -6.65
N SER A 96 16.34 -2.81 -6.22
CA SER A 96 17.50 -3.69 -6.40
C SER A 96 17.75 -4.58 -5.18
N THR A 97 17.51 -4.06 -3.98
CA THR A 97 17.77 -4.77 -2.72
C THR A 97 16.50 -5.19 -1.98
N GLY A 98 15.38 -4.52 -2.25
CA GLY A 98 14.13 -4.65 -1.51
C GLY A 98 14.13 -3.93 -0.17
N GLU A 99 15.21 -3.24 0.23
CA GLU A 99 15.25 -2.51 1.49
C GLU A 99 14.16 -1.44 1.55
N LEU A 100 13.45 -1.36 2.69
CA LEU A 100 12.45 -0.33 2.90
C LEU A 100 13.08 0.93 3.48
N SER A 101 12.48 2.08 3.16
CA SER A 101 12.82 3.37 3.74
C SER A 101 11.59 4.25 3.91
N GLY A 102 11.73 5.32 4.69
CA GLY A 102 10.64 6.26 4.96
C GLY A 102 9.74 5.84 6.11
N PHE A 103 8.55 6.45 6.16
CA PHE A 103 7.67 6.40 7.32
C PHE A 103 6.21 6.18 6.93
N ALA A 104 5.49 5.45 7.78
CA ALA A 104 4.04 5.39 7.80
C ALA A 104 3.49 6.20 8.98
N TRP A 105 2.22 6.59 8.92
CA TRP A 105 1.55 7.41 9.94
C TRP A 105 0.29 6.74 10.46
N GLY A 106 0.19 6.54 11.77
CA GLY A 106 -1.06 6.12 12.42
C GLY A 106 -1.56 7.18 13.40
N GLU A 107 -2.84 7.57 13.30
CA GLU A 107 -3.41 8.66 14.11
C GLU A 107 -3.27 8.44 15.62
N ASN A 108 -3.33 7.17 16.06
CA ASN A 108 -3.24 6.81 17.48
C ASN A 108 -1.82 6.45 17.94
N ILE A 109 -0.86 6.30 17.03
CA ILE A 109 0.48 5.77 17.34
C ILE A 109 1.64 6.63 16.85
N GLY A 110 1.36 7.66 16.07
CA GLY A 110 2.38 8.52 15.49
C GLY A 110 3.12 7.87 14.32
N TRP A 111 4.41 8.18 14.19
CA TRP A 111 5.24 7.73 13.08
C TRP A 111 5.75 6.31 13.28
N VAL A 112 5.71 5.52 12.19
CA VAL A 112 6.33 4.20 12.10
C VAL A 112 7.44 4.24 11.04
N ASN A 113 8.67 4.04 11.47
CA ASN A 113 9.86 4.01 10.62
C ASN A 113 10.05 2.62 9.99
N PHE A 114 10.14 2.56 8.67
CA PHE A 114 10.48 1.36 7.91
C PHE A 114 11.95 1.33 7.46
N GLY A 115 12.67 2.45 7.53
CA GLY A 115 14.11 2.53 7.24
C GLY A 115 14.98 2.05 8.40
N THR A 116 14.84 0.80 8.82
CA THR A 116 15.48 0.27 10.04
C THR A 116 16.81 -0.45 9.80
N THR A 117 17.18 -0.73 8.55
CA THR A 117 18.43 -1.42 8.19
C THR A 117 19.67 -0.76 8.80
N ALA A 118 19.72 0.58 8.85
CA ALA A 118 20.84 1.30 9.47
C ALA A 118 20.96 1.03 10.99
N SER A 119 19.85 0.70 11.67
CA SER A 119 19.80 0.46 13.12
C SER A 119 19.98 -1.01 13.48
N VAL A 120 19.45 -1.93 12.68
CA VAL A 120 19.37 -3.38 13.01
C VAL A 120 20.01 -4.30 11.95
N GLY A 121 20.68 -3.74 10.94
CA GLY A 121 21.39 -4.50 9.91
C GLY A 121 20.45 -5.40 9.11
N SER A 122 20.79 -6.69 8.98
CA SER A 122 20.03 -7.68 8.19
C SER A 122 18.61 -7.95 8.71
N GLN A 123 18.27 -7.46 9.90
CA GLN A 123 16.91 -7.49 10.45
C GLN A 123 16.10 -6.25 10.05
N GLY A 124 16.65 -5.37 9.23
CA GLY A 124 15.96 -4.20 8.69
C GLY A 124 14.75 -4.58 7.85
N ALA A 125 13.72 -3.73 7.89
CA ALA A 125 12.50 -3.95 7.12
C ALA A 125 12.83 -3.93 5.62
N ARG A 126 12.39 -4.96 4.91
CA ARG A 126 12.62 -5.13 3.47
C ARG A 126 11.49 -5.94 2.84
N PHE A 127 11.27 -5.77 1.54
CA PHE A 127 10.47 -6.67 0.73
C PHE A 127 11.40 -7.64 -0.01
N ASP A 128 11.25 -8.93 0.25
CA ASP A 128 12.00 -9.97 -0.46
C ASP A 128 11.23 -10.36 -1.72
N PHE A 129 11.69 -9.88 -2.88
CA PHE A 129 11.07 -10.18 -4.18
C PHE A 129 11.06 -11.67 -4.54
N SER A 130 12.04 -12.45 -4.06
CA SER A 130 12.13 -13.87 -4.37
C SER A 130 11.08 -14.69 -3.59
N ALA A 131 10.94 -14.40 -2.30
CA ALA A 131 9.92 -15.03 -1.46
C ALA A 131 8.56 -14.32 -1.53
N ARG A 132 8.52 -13.15 -2.17
CA ARG A 132 7.34 -12.29 -2.35
C ARG A 132 6.70 -11.86 -1.03
N ARG A 133 7.50 -11.63 0.01
CA ARG A 133 7.02 -11.23 1.35
C ARG A 133 7.89 -10.18 2.01
N PHE A 134 7.29 -9.46 2.94
CA PHE A 134 8.02 -8.60 3.86
C PHE A 134 8.89 -9.41 4.83
N ARG A 135 9.97 -8.77 5.27
CA ARG A 135 11.01 -9.29 6.16
C ARG A 135 11.51 -8.18 7.08
N GLY A 136 12.20 -8.56 8.15
CA GLY A 136 12.72 -7.66 9.17
C GLY A 136 11.67 -6.99 10.06
N TYR A 137 12.04 -5.84 10.63
CA TYR A 137 11.27 -5.12 11.64
C TYR A 137 11.13 -3.63 11.33
N ALA A 138 9.93 -3.09 11.50
CA ALA A 138 9.69 -1.65 11.53
C ALA A 138 9.64 -1.14 12.98
N TRP A 139 9.84 0.16 13.20
CA TRP A 139 9.86 0.75 14.55
C TRP A 139 8.86 1.89 14.65
N GLY A 140 7.89 1.80 15.57
CA GLY A 140 7.03 2.93 15.91
C GLY A 140 7.37 3.51 17.28
N GLU A 141 7.45 4.83 17.38
CA GLU A 141 7.91 5.51 18.59
C GLU A 141 7.04 5.21 19.83
N ASN A 142 5.73 5.04 19.64
CA ASN A 142 4.77 4.77 20.72
C ASN A 142 4.40 3.29 20.85
N VAL A 143 4.94 2.42 19.99
CA VAL A 143 4.51 1.01 19.88
C VAL A 143 5.66 0.01 19.86
N GLY A 144 6.89 0.48 19.73
CA GLY A 144 8.08 -0.37 19.67
C GLY A 144 8.25 -1.10 18.33
N TRP A 145 8.85 -2.29 18.37
CA TRP A 145 9.14 -3.10 17.20
C TRP A 145 7.88 -3.77 16.65
N ILE A 146 7.71 -3.65 15.33
CA ILE A 146 6.71 -4.35 14.53
C ILE A 146 7.42 -5.43 13.73
N ASN A 147 7.03 -6.69 13.92
CA ASN A 147 7.61 -7.86 13.27
C ASN A 147 6.92 -8.14 11.93
N LEU A 148 7.69 -8.03 10.83
CA LEU A 148 7.27 -8.38 9.47
C LEU A 148 7.80 -9.75 9.03
N ASP A 149 8.65 -10.39 9.84
CA ASP A 149 9.45 -11.57 9.50
C ASP A 149 9.09 -12.83 10.30
N ASN A 150 7.87 -12.91 10.82
CA ASN A 150 7.46 -14.13 11.50
C ASN A 150 7.42 -15.31 10.50
N SER A 151 7.76 -16.51 11.00
CA SER A 151 7.83 -17.71 10.16
C SER A 151 6.46 -18.19 9.64
N THR A 152 5.38 -17.91 10.38
CA THR A 152 4.02 -18.40 10.07
C THR A 152 3.03 -17.28 9.78
N HIS A 153 3.23 -16.08 10.34
CA HIS A 153 2.34 -14.94 10.17
C HIS A 153 3.08 -13.77 9.52
N PHE A 154 3.10 -13.71 8.20
CA PHE A 154 3.83 -12.71 7.45
C PHE A 154 2.96 -12.12 6.33
N VAL A 155 3.43 -11.00 5.79
CA VAL A 155 2.76 -10.30 4.71
C VAL A 155 3.43 -10.68 3.38
N LYS A 156 2.69 -11.39 2.52
CA LYS A 156 3.07 -11.78 1.15
C LYS A 156 2.33 -10.87 0.15
N ALA A 157 2.96 -10.47 -0.94
CA ALA A 157 2.34 -9.65 -1.96
C ALA A 157 2.84 -10.02 -3.36
N LEU A 158 1.96 -9.91 -4.35
CA LEU A 158 2.24 -10.22 -5.75
C LEU A 158 2.18 -8.92 -6.56
N ILE A 159 3.32 -8.31 -6.87
CA ILE A 159 3.33 -6.98 -7.51
C ILE A 159 2.65 -6.95 -8.90
N GLY A 160 2.56 -8.10 -9.59
CA GLY A 160 1.83 -8.26 -10.85
C GLY A 160 0.33 -8.57 -10.72
N ASP A 161 -0.17 -8.78 -9.50
CA ASP A 161 -1.59 -9.02 -9.22
C ASP A 161 -2.32 -7.67 -9.26
N ALA A 162 -2.85 -7.37 -10.43
CA ALA A 162 -3.55 -6.13 -10.75
C ALA A 162 -4.98 -6.14 -10.19
N ASN A 163 -5.68 -7.27 -10.24
CA ASN A 163 -7.06 -7.38 -9.80
C ASN A 163 -7.20 -7.68 -8.28
N GLY A 164 -6.12 -8.11 -7.63
CA GLY A 164 -6.03 -8.43 -6.21
C GLY A 164 -6.57 -9.80 -5.84
N ASP A 165 -6.74 -10.73 -6.77
CA ASP A 165 -7.37 -12.04 -6.54
C ASP A 165 -6.42 -13.08 -5.92
N GLY A 166 -5.14 -12.75 -5.78
CA GLY A 166 -4.12 -13.62 -5.19
C GLY A 166 -3.38 -14.50 -6.19
N VAL A 167 -3.60 -14.32 -7.49
CA VAL A 167 -2.85 -14.95 -8.57
C VAL A 167 -2.47 -13.91 -9.61
N VAL A 168 -1.34 -14.10 -10.29
CA VAL A 168 -0.96 -13.31 -11.48
C VAL A 168 -1.33 -14.11 -12.72
N ASP A 169 -2.43 -13.78 -13.40
CA ASP A 169 -2.90 -14.51 -14.57
C ASP A 169 -3.52 -13.63 -15.68
N PHE A 170 -4.40 -14.22 -16.50
CA PHE A 170 -5.08 -13.53 -17.58
C PHE A 170 -6.01 -12.41 -17.10
N GLY A 171 -6.53 -12.50 -15.86
CA GLY A 171 -7.28 -11.44 -15.22
C GLY A 171 -6.45 -10.17 -15.13
N ASP A 172 -5.22 -10.25 -14.65
CA ASP A 172 -4.33 -9.09 -14.53
C ASP A 172 -3.88 -8.56 -15.88
N LEU A 173 -3.52 -9.46 -16.78
CA LEU A 173 -3.14 -9.09 -18.14
C LEU A 173 -4.30 -8.36 -18.84
N SER A 174 -5.54 -8.80 -18.64
CA SER A 174 -6.72 -8.15 -19.21
C SER A 174 -6.90 -6.73 -18.69
N LEU A 175 -6.59 -6.46 -17.41
CA LEU A 175 -6.66 -5.12 -16.83
C LEU A 175 -5.59 -4.19 -17.42
N VAL A 176 -4.36 -4.67 -17.60
CA VAL A 176 -3.30 -3.90 -18.27
C VAL A 176 -3.72 -3.54 -19.70
N LEU A 177 -4.18 -4.52 -20.47
CA LEU A 177 -4.56 -4.31 -21.87
C LEU A 177 -5.80 -3.41 -22.02
N ALA A 178 -6.79 -3.55 -21.14
CA ALA A 178 -8.01 -2.73 -21.17
C ALA A 178 -7.76 -1.26 -20.84
N ASN A 179 -6.68 -0.96 -20.10
CA ASN A 179 -6.34 0.39 -19.68
C ASN A 179 -5.09 0.95 -20.38
N PHE A 180 -4.55 0.23 -21.37
CA PHE A 180 -3.29 0.58 -22.02
C PHE A 180 -3.32 1.99 -22.62
N GLY A 181 -2.29 2.78 -22.34
CA GLY A 181 -2.15 4.18 -22.75
C GLY A 181 -2.89 5.18 -21.87
N GLN A 182 -3.61 4.75 -20.82
CA GLN A 182 -4.20 5.67 -19.84
C GLN A 182 -3.12 6.23 -18.91
N SER A 183 -3.35 7.45 -18.43
CA SER A 183 -2.48 8.14 -17.46
C SER A 183 -3.32 8.75 -16.34
N GLY A 184 -2.84 8.69 -15.11
CA GLY A 184 -3.54 9.18 -13.92
C GLY A 184 -3.10 8.46 -12.66
N ALA A 185 -3.74 8.77 -11.54
CA ALA A 185 -3.52 8.04 -10.29
C ALA A 185 -4.44 6.81 -10.21
N ASN A 186 -3.96 5.74 -9.57
CA ASN A 186 -4.73 4.55 -9.20
C ASN A 186 -5.42 3.84 -10.37
N LEU A 187 -4.73 3.72 -11.51
CA LEU A 187 -5.25 2.99 -12.67
C LEU A 187 -5.20 1.47 -12.40
N PRO A 188 -6.28 0.69 -12.64
CA PRO A 188 -6.31 -0.75 -12.36
C PRO A 188 -5.20 -1.57 -13.04
N GLY A 189 -4.69 -1.12 -14.19
CA GLY A 189 -3.60 -1.76 -14.93
C GLY A 189 -2.20 -1.19 -14.66
N ASP A 190 -2.06 -0.12 -13.86
CA ASP A 190 -0.76 0.46 -13.50
C ASP A 190 -0.17 -0.34 -12.33
N VAL A 191 0.49 -1.46 -12.63
CA VAL A 191 1.14 -2.34 -11.65
C VAL A 191 2.53 -1.85 -11.27
N THR A 192 3.14 -0.98 -12.08
CA THR A 192 4.41 -0.32 -11.75
C THR A 192 4.23 0.86 -10.81
N GLY A 193 3.03 1.44 -10.79
CA GLY A 193 2.67 2.61 -9.98
C GLY A 193 3.25 3.90 -10.52
N ASN A 194 3.66 3.96 -11.79
CA ASN A 194 4.31 5.13 -12.39
C ASN A 194 3.30 6.19 -12.88
N GLY A 195 2.00 5.91 -12.78
CA GLY A 195 0.91 6.80 -13.20
C GLY A 195 0.51 6.67 -14.67
N VAL A 196 1.03 5.68 -15.40
CA VAL A 196 0.70 5.39 -16.80
C VAL A 196 0.58 3.88 -16.98
N VAL A 197 -0.43 3.41 -17.71
CA VAL A 197 -0.51 1.99 -18.09
C VAL A 197 0.21 1.79 -19.42
N ASP A 198 1.38 1.15 -19.41
CA ASP A 198 2.21 0.97 -20.61
C ASP A 198 2.92 -0.39 -20.69
N PHE A 199 3.97 -0.48 -21.51
CA PHE A 199 4.75 -1.71 -21.68
C PHE A 199 5.47 -2.14 -20.40
N GLY A 200 5.77 -1.22 -19.49
CA GLY A 200 6.31 -1.53 -18.17
C GLY A 200 5.37 -2.41 -17.37
N ASP A 201 4.09 -2.06 -17.32
CA ASP A 201 3.06 -2.85 -16.64
C ASP A 201 2.86 -4.20 -17.27
N LEU A 202 2.77 -4.24 -18.60
CA LEU A 202 2.65 -5.48 -19.36
C LEU A 202 3.84 -6.41 -19.08
N SER A 203 5.06 -5.87 -19.12
CA SER A 203 6.27 -6.65 -18.86
C SER A 203 6.31 -7.20 -17.43
N LEU A 204 5.84 -6.42 -16.45
CA LEU A 204 5.82 -6.83 -15.06
C LEU A 204 4.83 -7.98 -14.82
N VAL A 205 3.59 -7.85 -15.31
CA VAL A 205 2.58 -8.93 -15.21
C VAL A 205 3.09 -10.19 -15.88
N LEU A 206 3.64 -10.09 -17.11
CA LEU A 206 4.15 -11.26 -17.83
C LEU A 206 5.36 -11.90 -17.14
N SER A 207 6.23 -11.12 -16.49
CA SER A 207 7.40 -11.67 -15.78
C SER A 207 7.02 -12.47 -14.52
N LEU A 208 5.82 -12.24 -13.99
CA LEU A 208 5.29 -12.88 -12.78
C LEU A 208 4.13 -13.83 -13.09
N PHE A 209 3.83 -14.09 -14.36
CA PHE A 209 2.66 -14.86 -14.77
C PHE A 209 2.65 -16.29 -14.19
N GLY A 210 1.50 -16.72 -13.69
CA GLY A 210 1.30 -18.01 -13.02
C GLY A 210 1.73 -18.03 -11.56
N GLN A 211 2.24 -16.93 -11.01
CA GLN A 211 2.55 -16.85 -9.59
C GLN A 211 1.28 -16.69 -8.75
N GLY A 212 1.20 -17.42 -7.65
CA GLY A 212 0.10 -17.31 -6.69
C GLY A 212 0.56 -17.15 -5.26
N CYS A 213 -0.41 -16.80 -4.43
CA CYS A 213 -0.43 -17.13 -3.02
C CYS A 213 -0.33 -18.67 -2.91
#